data_AF-A0A662BXF9-F1
#
_entry.id   AF-A0A662BXF9-F1
#
_cell.length_a   1.000
_cell.length_b   1.000
_cell.length_c   1.000
_cell.angle_alpha   90.00
_cell.angle_beta   90.00
_cell.angle_gamma   90.00
#
_symmetry.space_group_name_H-M   'P 1'
#
loop_
_entity.id
_entity.type
_entity.pdbx_description
1 polymer ?
#
loop_
_entity_poly.entity_id
_entity_poly.type
_entity_poly.pdbx_seq_one_letter_code
_entity_poly.pdbx_strand_id
1 'polypeptide(L)'
;MYFCTKQTIDMVAIEEFISRVEGEFEDMEPGNLSTESVLRDHFTWDSINALIFIAHVNVEYDVVISADDLINAQTLRELYNLVSTKASAA
;
A
#
# COMPACT_ATOMS: atom_id res chain seq x y z
N MET A 1 15.20 16.66 16.23
CA MET A 1 14.28 15.71 16.89
C MET A 1 13.18 15.41 15.89
N TYR A 2 13.39 14.42 15.03
CA TYR A 2 12.37 14.03 14.06
C TYR A 2 11.38 13.14 14.80
N PHE A 3 10.28 13.74 15.23
CA PHE A 3 9.10 13.00 15.66
C PHE A 3 8.56 12.27 14.43
N CYS A 4 9.04 11.05 14.20
CA CYS A 4 8.44 10.13 13.26
C CYS A 4 7.30 9.43 14.00
N THR A 5 6.12 10.04 14.04
CA THR A 5 4.91 9.30 14.38
C THR A 5 4.60 8.40 13.19
N LYS A 6 5.28 7.25 13.12
CA LYS A 6 4.96 6.17 12.20
C LYS A 6 3.47 5.87 12.33
N GLN A 7 2.76 5.82 11.21
CA GLN A 7 1.32 5.58 11.25
C GLN A 7 1.11 4.07 11.35
N THR A 8 0.30 3.62 12.31
CA THR A 8 -0.03 2.20 12.44
C THR A 8 -1.16 1.86 11.47
N ILE A 9 -0.93 0.92 10.55
CA ILE A 9 -1.92 0.52 9.52
C ILE A 9 -3.22 0.01 10.15
N ASP A 10 -3.19 -0.60 11.33
CA ASP A 10 -4.38 -1.09 12.08
C ASP A 10 -5.36 0.05 12.45
N MET A 11 -4.85 1.28 12.57
CA MET A 11 -5.64 2.47 12.87
C MET A 11 -6.10 3.23 11.61
N VAL A 12 -5.71 2.77 10.41
CA VAL A 12 -6.04 3.39 9.13
C VAL A 12 -7.15 2.60 8.47
N ALA A 13 -8.28 3.25 8.15
CA ALA A 13 -9.33 2.57 7.40
C ALA A 13 -8.84 2.21 5.98
N ILE A 14 -9.29 1.09 5.44
CA ILE A 14 -8.95 0.69 4.07
C ILE A 14 -9.25 1.78 3.04
N GLU A 15 -10.31 2.57 3.24
CA GLU A 15 -10.67 3.70 2.36
C GLU A 15 -9.60 4.80 2.40
N GLU A 16 -9.05 5.10 3.58
CA GLU A 16 -7.96 6.07 3.72
C GLU A 16 -6.66 5.52 3.11
N PHE A 17 -6.39 4.21 3.27
CA PHE A 17 -5.27 3.57 2.60
C PHE A 17 -5.38 3.71 1.08
N ILE A 18 -6.56 3.45 0.50
CA ILE A 18 -6.80 3.61 -0.94
C ILE A 18 -6.54 5.06 -1.36
N SER A 19 -7.13 6.03 -0.65
CA SER A 19 -6.94 7.44 -0.97
C SER A 19 -5.47 7.88 -0.91
N ARG A 20 -4.67 7.32 0.01
CA ARG A 20 -3.22 7.56 0.07
C ARG A 20 -2.52 6.97 -1.14
N VAL A 21 -2.80 5.70 -1.46
CA VAL A 21 -2.21 5.04 -2.62
C VAL A 21 -2.53 5.81 -3.91
N GLU A 22 -3.79 6.22 -4.10
CA GLU A 22 -4.18 7.07 -5.23
C GLU A 22 -3.45 8.41 -5.22
N GLY A 23 -3.26 9.03 -4.04
CA GLY A 23 -2.53 10.28 -3.89
C GLY A 23 -1.01 10.20 -4.16
N GLU A 24 -0.41 9.03 -3.99
CA GLU A 24 1.01 8.79 -4.30
C GLU A 24 1.27 8.74 -5.82
N PHE A 25 0.23 8.49 -6.62
CA PHE A 25 0.34 8.42 -8.07
C PHE A 25 -0.32 9.65 -8.72
N GLU A 26 0.51 10.54 -9.25
CA GLU A 26 0.06 11.76 -9.95
C GLU A 26 -0.82 11.51 -11.19
N ASP A 27 -0.77 10.30 -11.76
CA ASP A 27 -1.58 9.88 -12.92
C ASP A 27 -2.89 9.15 -12.51
N MET A 28 -3.22 9.09 -11.22
CA MET A 28 -4.38 8.36 -10.69
C MET A 28 -5.40 9.32 -10.07
N GLU A 29 -6.64 9.29 -10.57
CA GLU A 29 -7.73 10.07 -9.99
C GLU A 29 -8.27 9.40 -8.71
N PRO A 30 -8.60 10.18 -7.67
CA PRO A 30 -9.17 9.65 -6.43
C PRO A 30 -10.55 9.02 -6.68
N GLY A 31 -10.77 7.83 -6.14
CA GLY A 31 -11.99 7.04 -6.33
C GLY A 31 -12.00 6.19 -7.61
N ASN A 32 -10.87 6.08 -8.32
CA ASN A 32 -10.70 5.14 -9.41
C ASN A 32 -10.52 3.70 -8.90
N LEU A 33 -9.97 3.56 -7.69
CA LEU A 33 -9.73 2.30 -7.03
C LEU A 33 -10.81 1.98 -5.98
N SER A 34 -11.28 0.73 -5.98
CA SER A 34 -12.16 0.17 -4.95
C SER A 34 -11.48 -0.98 -4.21
N THR A 35 -11.99 -1.35 -3.03
CA THR A 35 -11.42 -2.45 -2.23
C THR A 35 -11.36 -3.80 -2.97
N GLU A 36 -12.26 -4.00 -3.93
CA GLU A 36 -12.37 -5.20 -4.78
C GLU A 36 -11.74 -5.01 -6.17
N SER A 37 -11.27 -3.80 -6.49
CA SER A 37 -10.61 -3.53 -7.78
C SER A 37 -9.30 -4.30 -7.87
N VAL A 38 -9.04 -4.85 -9.06
CA VAL A 38 -7.79 -5.54 -9.36
C VAL A 38 -6.71 -4.49 -9.60
N LEU A 39 -5.73 -4.43 -8.70
CA LEU A 39 -4.62 -3.48 -8.77
C LEU A 39 -3.92 -3.54 -10.13
N ARG A 40 -3.76 -4.73 -10.70
CA ARG A 40 -3.09 -4.93 -12.00
C ARG A 40 -3.81 -4.32 -13.20
N ASP A 41 -5.10 -4.07 -13.09
CA ASP A 41 -5.90 -3.45 -14.17
C ASP A 41 -5.71 -1.94 -14.19
N HIS A 42 -5.53 -1.34 -13.01
CA HIS A 42 -5.35 0.09 -12.83
C HIS A 42 -3.88 0.52 -12.68
N PHE A 43 -3.00 -0.41 -12.30
CA PHE A 43 -1.61 -0.16 -11.96
C PHE A 43 -0.68 -1.25 -12.47
N THR A 44 0.41 -0.85 -13.12
CA THR A 44 1.46 -1.79 -13.55
C THR A 44 2.59 -1.83 -12.53
N TRP A 45 2.71 -2.96 -11.83
CA TRP A 45 3.86 -3.26 -10.99
C TRP A 45 5.10 -3.55 -11.84
N ASP A 46 5.77 -2.51 -12.33
CA ASP A 46 7.14 -2.65 -12.84
C ASP A 46 8.15 -2.67 -11.68
N SER A 47 9.37 -3.14 -11.95
CA SER A 47 10.40 -3.32 -10.92
C SER A 47 10.75 -2.02 -10.18
N ILE A 48 10.57 -0.85 -10.79
CA ILE A 48 10.85 0.44 -10.13
C ILE A 48 9.65 0.84 -9.27
N ASN A 49 8.45 0.80 -9.81
CA ASN A 49 7.22 1.14 -9.09
C ASN A 49 6.98 0.25 -7.86
N ALA A 50 7.25 -1.05 -7.99
CA ALA A 50 7.18 -1.97 -6.85
C ALA A 50 8.16 -1.57 -5.74
N LEU A 51 9.40 -1.19 -6.08
CA LEU A 51 10.41 -0.77 -5.09
C LEU A 51 10.03 0.54 -4.41
N ILE A 52 9.50 1.51 -5.16
CA ILE A 52 9.04 2.79 -4.61
C ILE A 52 7.92 2.53 -3.61
N PHE A 53 6.94 1.70 -3.97
CA PHE A 53 5.83 1.37 -3.09
C PHE A 53 6.28 0.61 -1.83
N ILE A 54 7.16 -0.38 -1.97
CA ILE A 54 7.75 -1.09 -0.82
C ILE A 54 8.45 -0.12 0.12
N ALA A 55 9.25 0.80 -0.41
CA ALA A 55 9.94 1.81 0.38
C ALA A 55 8.95 2.77 1.06
N HIS A 56 7.90 3.19 0.37
CA HIS A 56 6.85 4.05 0.91
C HIS A 56 6.15 3.36 2.09
N VAL A 57 5.69 2.12 1.92
CA VAL A 57 5.07 1.32 2.98
C VAL A 57 6.02 1.11 4.17
N ASN A 58 7.30 0.90 3.91
CA ASN A 58 8.30 0.75 4.97
C ASN A 58 8.54 2.06 5.73
N VAL A 59 8.58 3.19 5.05
CA VAL A 59 8.76 4.50 5.69
C VAL A 59 7.51 4.89 6.48
N GLU A 60 6.31 4.66 5.94
CA GLU A 60 5.05 5.09 6.56
C GLU A 60 4.59 4.17 7.69
N TYR A 61 4.60 2.85 7.46
CA TYR A 61 4.04 1.84 8.35
C TYR A 61 5.07 0.94 9.04
N ASP A 62 6.37 1.10 8.74
CA ASP A 62 7.46 0.23 9.22
C ASP A 62 7.32 -1.25 8.81
N VAL A 63 6.56 -1.49 7.74
CA VAL A 63 6.31 -2.84 7.22
C VAL A 63 7.26 -3.15 6.07
N VAL A 64 7.84 -4.34 6.08
CA VAL A 64 8.63 -4.85 4.94
C VAL A 64 7.76 -5.82 4.13
N ILE A 65 7.43 -5.41 2.91
CA ILE A 65 6.75 -6.25 1.90
C ILE A 65 7.72 -6.59 0.76
N SER A 66 7.57 -7.78 0.18
CA SER A 66 8.39 -8.21 -0.96
C SER A 66 7.66 -7.91 -2.27
N ALA A 67 8.42 -7.83 -3.38
CA ALA A 67 7.82 -7.73 -4.71
C ALA A 67 6.90 -8.93 -5.02
N ASP A 68 7.23 -10.12 -4.51
CA ASP A 68 6.37 -11.30 -4.63
C ASP A 68 5.04 -11.11 -3.87
N ASP A 69 5.08 -10.56 -2.65
CA ASP A 69 3.86 -10.29 -1.89
C ASP A 69 2.94 -9.28 -2.65
N LEU A 70 3.51 -8.25 -3.29
CA LEU A 70 2.78 -7.33 -4.17
C LEU A 70 2.19 -8.02 -5.40
N ILE A 71 2.94 -8.94 -6.00
CA ILE A 71 2.52 -9.69 -7.18
C ILE A 71 1.35 -10.61 -6.85
N ASN A 72 1.36 -11.21 -5.66
CA ASN A 72 0.33 -12.09 -5.14
C ASN A 72 -0.93 -11.33 -4.70
N ALA A 73 -0.80 -10.11 -4.20
CA ALA A 73 -1.93 -9.25 -3.86
C ALA A 73 -2.65 -8.79 -5.15
N GLN A 74 -3.80 -9.38 -5.46
CA GLN A 74 -4.58 -9.03 -6.65
C GLN A 74 -5.39 -7.76 -6.42
N THR A 75 -5.91 -7.59 -5.20
CA THR A 75 -6.81 -6.50 -4.82
C THR A 75 -6.22 -5.62 -3.72
N LEU A 76 -6.74 -4.39 -3.61
CA LEU A 76 -6.38 -3.48 -2.52
C LEU A 76 -6.68 -4.05 -1.14
N ARG A 77 -7.79 -4.79 -1.01
CA ARG A 77 -8.15 -5.47 0.23
C ARG A 77 -7.10 -6.49 0.66
N GLU A 78 -6.59 -7.29 -0.29
CA GLU A 78 -5.53 -8.25 -0.01
C GLU A 78 -4.23 -7.54 0.37
N LEU A 79 -3.88 -6.47 -0.36
CA LEU A 79 -2.70 -5.67 -0.05
C LEU A 79 -2.77 -5.04 1.34
N TYR A 80 -3.91 -4.45 1.70
CA TYR A 80 -4.15 -3.88 3.02
C TYR A 80 -4.04 -4.94 4.12
N ASN A 81 -4.69 -6.10 3.93
CA ASN A 81 -4.61 -7.21 4.87
C ASN A 81 -3.19 -7.75 5.03
N LEU A 82 -2.43 -7.84 3.94
CA LEU A 82 -1.04 -8.24 3.95
C LEU A 82 -0.20 -7.27 4.79
N VAL A 83 -0.31 -5.97 4.53
CA VAL A 83 0.43 -4.94 5.27
C VAL A 83 0.04 -4.95 6.75
N SER A 84 -1.25 -5.07 7.06
CA SER A 84 -1.77 -5.19 8.44
C SER A 84 -1.25 -6.44 9.17
N THR A 85 -1.24 -7.59 8.48
CA THR A 85 -0.72 -8.85 9.04
C THR A 85 0.78 -8.76 9.33
N LYS A 86 1.55 -8.08 8.47
CA LYS A 86 2.99 -7.91 8.65
C LYS A 86 3.30 -6.87 9.74
N ALA A 87 2.50 -5.81 9.83
CA ALA A 87 2.62 -4.79 10.88
C ALA A 87 2.33 -5.35 12.27
N SER A 88 1.34 -6.23 12.39
CA SER A 88 1.00 -6.89 13.67
C SER A 88 2.01 -7.99 14.06
N ALA A 89 2.80 -8.49 13.11
CA ALA A 89 3.83 -9.48 13.34
C ALA A 89 5.24 -8.90 13.62
N ALA A 90 5.40 -7.58 13.50
CA ALA A 90 6.63 -6.83 13.79
C ALA A 90 6.62 -6.30 15.24
#